data_AF-A0A956TI99-F1
#
_entry.id   AF-A0A956TI99-F1
#
_cell.length_a   1.000
_cell.length_b   1.000
_cell.length_c   1.000
_cell.angle_alpha   90.00
_cell.angle_beta   90.00
_cell.angle_gamma   90.00
#
_symmetry.space_group_name_H-M   'P 1'
#
loop_
_entity.id
_entity.type
_entity.pdbx_description
1 polymer ?
#
loop_
_entity_poly.entity_id
_entity_poly.type
_entity_poly.pdbx_seq_one_letter_code
_entity_poly.pdbx_strand_id
1 'polypeptide(L)'
;KALTRYFPNGFDPVAAGEVYGQHLAGLGIDHLLELTHPERKRIFNLGYYTWVEQQKVDLADFEARRSPSFWRGLHGLVEAWDEQITAFNAETGALS
;
A
#
# COMPACT_ATOMS: atom_id res chain seq x y z
N LYS A 1 -11.84 -3.30 18.68
CA LYS A 1 -10.98 -4.24 19.44
C LYS A 1 -9.60 -3.66 19.76
N ALA A 2 -8.86 -3.08 18.81
CA ALA A 2 -7.57 -2.43 19.10
C ALA A 2 -7.74 -1.10 19.85
N LEU A 3 -8.61 -0.20 19.36
CA LEU A 3 -8.89 1.10 20.01
C LEU A 3 -9.33 0.93 21.47
N THR A 4 -10.31 0.08 21.76
CA THR A 4 -10.76 -0.18 23.14
C THR A 4 -9.68 -0.77 24.05
N ARG A 5 -8.71 -1.51 23.49
CA ARG A 5 -7.63 -2.16 24.26
C ARG A 5 -6.47 -1.22 24.57
N TYR A 6 -6.07 -0.42 23.60
CA TYR A 6 -4.87 0.42 23.67
C TYR A 6 -5.21 1.89 23.97
N PHE A 7 -6.42 2.32 23.64
CA PHE A 7 -6.94 3.69 23.80
C PHE A 7 -8.35 3.66 24.41
N PRO A 8 -8.53 3.11 25.64
CA PRO A 8 -9.84 2.95 26.26
C PRO A 8 -10.57 4.28 26.49
N ASN A 9 -9.83 5.39 26.54
CA ASN A 9 -10.34 6.74 26.74
C ASN A 9 -10.47 7.54 25.44
N GLY A 10 -10.33 6.88 24.28
CA GLY A 10 -10.32 7.53 22.96
C GLY A 10 -8.91 7.77 22.42
N PHE A 11 -8.83 8.03 21.11
CA PHE A 11 -7.59 8.30 20.38
C PHE A 11 -7.57 9.77 19.97
N ASP A 12 -6.95 10.60 20.81
CA ASP A 12 -6.87 12.04 20.62
C ASP A 12 -5.56 12.44 19.93
N PRO A 13 -5.36 13.72 19.57
CA PRO A 13 -4.13 14.17 18.93
C PRO A 13 -2.86 13.90 19.73
N VAL A 14 -2.94 13.82 21.07
CA VAL A 14 -1.80 13.51 21.94
C VAL A 14 -1.43 12.04 21.82
N ALA A 15 -2.40 11.14 21.94
CA ALA A 15 -2.21 9.70 21.73
C ALA A 15 -1.72 9.40 20.30
N ALA A 16 -2.20 10.15 19.30
CA ALA A 16 -1.71 10.06 17.93
C ALA A 16 -0.24 10.48 17.82
N GLY A 17 0.15 11.56 18.50
CA GLY A 17 1.54 12.03 18.57
C GLY A 17 2.47 11.01 19.25
N GLU A 18 2.04 10.41 20.36
CA GLU A 18 2.80 9.38 21.07
C GLU A 18 3.01 8.12 20.22
N VAL A 19 1.94 7.61 19.60
CA VAL A 19 2.01 6.46 18.69
C VAL A 19 2.93 6.76 17.50
N TYR A 20 2.78 7.94 16.90
CA TYR A 20 3.64 8.36 15.80
C TYR A 20 5.10 8.42 16.24
N GLY A 21 5.40 9.05 17.37
CA GLY A 21 6.76 9.14 17.92
C GLY A 21 7.38 7.77 18.17
N GLN A 22 6.64 6.90 18.86
CA GLN A 22 7.12 5.60 19.31
C GLN A 22 7.26 4.58 18.18
N HIS A 23 6.33 4.57 17.23
CA HIS A 23 6.22 3.48 16.26
C HIS A 23 6.55 3.89 14.82
N LEU A 24 6.64 5.19 14.51
CA LEU A 24 6.90 5.66 13.14
C LEU A 24 8.12 6.58 13.08
N ALA A 25 8.21 7.59 13.94
CA ALA A 25 9.30 8.57 13.91
C ALA A 25 10.65 7.97 14.33
N GLY A 26 10.63 6.97 15.22
CA GLY A 26 11.82 6.25 15.67
C GLY A 26 12.26 5.09 14.77
N LEU A 27 11.57 4.83 13.65
CA LEU A 27 11.92 3.70 12.78
C LEU A 27 13.23 3.97 12.04
N GLY A 28 14.23 3.14 12.32
CA GLY A 28 15.46 3.04 11.55
C GLY A 28 15.36 2.02 10.41
N ILE A 29 16.49 1.82 9.72
CA ILE A 29 16.61 0.82 8.65
C ILE A 29 17.14 -0.52 9.16
N ASP A 30 17.32 -0.70 10.46
CA ASP A 30 17.94 -1.88 11.09
C ASP A 30 17.19 -3.19 10.84
N HIS A 31 15.91 -3.08 10.46
CA HIS A 31 15.05 -4.22 10.11
C HIS A 31 14.71 -4.26 8.61
N LEU A 32 15.34 -3.42 7.80
CA LEU A 32 15.18 -3.43 6.36
C LEU A 32 16.36 -4.15 5.70
N LEU A 33 16.06 -4.89 4.64
CA LEU A 33 17.09 -5.43 3.75
C LEU A 33 17.33 -4.42 2.63
N GLU A 34 18.53 -3.83 2.60
CA GLU A 34 18.94 -3.01 1.47
C GLU A 34 19.21 -3.89 0.25
N LEU A 35 18.46 -3.67 -0.83
CA LEU A 35 18.53 -4.51 -2.02
C LEU A 35 19.47 -3.92 -3.05
N THR A 36 20.37 -4.74 -3.55
CA THR A 36 21.14 -4.49 -4.78
C THR A 36 20.23 -4.50 -6.02
N HIS A 37 20.73 -3.97 -7.13
CA HIS A 37 20.01 -4.02 -8.41
C HIS A 37 19.53 -5.43 -8.83
N PRO A 38 20.37 -6.47 -8.82
CA PRO A 38 19.93 -7.82 -9.18
C PRO A 38 18.88 -8.38 -8.21
N GLU A 39 18.93 -8.05 -6.92
CA GLU A 39 17.91 -8.49 -5.94
C GLU A 39 16.55 -7.84 -6.21
N ARG A 40 16.53 -6.53 -6.52
CA ARG A 40 15.30 -5.85 -6.95
C ARG A 40 14.72 -6.49 -8.22
N LYS A 41 15.57 -6.85 -9.18
CA LYS A 41 15.16 -7.53 -10.41
C LYS A 41 14.58 -8.91 -10.13
N ARG A 42 15.17 -9.68 -9.21
CA ARG A 42 14.64 -10.99 -8.79
C ARG A 42 13.25 -10.86 -8.18
N ILE A 43 13.06 -9.93 -7.24
CA ILE A 43 11.74 -9.70 -6.62
C ILE A 43 10.71 -9.28 -7.66
N PHE A 44 11.04 -8.37 -8.57
CA PHE A 44 10.14 -7.99 -9.65
C PHE A 44 9.72 -9.21 -10.48
N ASN A 45 10.69 -10.04 -10.88
CA ASN A 45 10.43 -11.22 -11.69
C ASN A 45 9.61 -12.30 -10.94
N LEU A 46 9.56 -12.31 -9.60
CA LEU A 46 8.62 -13.19 -8.87
C LEU A 46 7.16 -12.84 -9.18
N GLY A 47 6.86 -11.55 -9.39
CA GLY A 47 5.53 -11.09 -9.76
C GLY A 47 5.05 -11.62 -11.11
N TYR A 48 5.97 -12.00 -12.01
CA TYR A 48 5.63 -12.55 -13.33
C TYR A 48 4.77 -13.82 -13.21
N TYR A 49 5.15 -14.75 -12.33
CA TYR A 49 4.44 -16.03 -12.17
C TYR A 49 2.99 -15.82 -11.72
N THR A 50 2.76 -14.92 -10.78
CA THR A 50 1.41 -14.68 -10.28
C THR A 50 0.61 -13.81 -11.25
N TRP A 51 1.17 -12.72 -11.74
CA TRP A 51 0.35 -11.73 -12.47
C TRP A 51 0.19 -12.12 -13.93
N VAL A 52 1.28 -12.51 -14.60
CA VAL A 52 1.23 -12.87 -16.01
C VAL A 52 0.69 -14.29 -16.17
N GLU A 53 1.32 -15.29 -15.54
CA GLU A 53 0.96 -16.69 -15.82
C GLU A 53 -0.39 -17.09 -15.19
N GLN A 54 -0.61 -16.74 -13.92
CA GLN A 54 -1.83 -17.15 -13.19
C GLN A 54 -3.00 -16.20 -13.43
N GLN A 55 -2.79 -14.88 -13.30
CA GLN A 55 -3.86 -13.87 -13.42
C GLN A 55 -4.05 -13.31 -14.83
N LYS A 56 -3.24 -13.75 -15.80
CA LYS A 56 -3.36 -13.38 -17.23
C LYS A 56 -3.22 -11.88 -17.51
N VAL A 57 -2.46 -11.16 -16.68
CA VAL A 57 -2.02 -9.80 -16.98
C VAL A 57 -1.12 -9.84 -18.22
N ASP A 58 -1.33 -8.93 -19.17
CA ASP A 58 -0.49 -8.83 -20.35
C ASP A 58 0.97 -8.54 -19.96
N LEU A 59 1.92 -9.13 -20.69
CA LEU A 59 3.34 -8.98 -20.39
C LEU A 59 3.80 -7.52 -20.49
N ALA A 60 3.30 -6.76 -21.47
CA ALA A 60 3.66 -5.36 -21.65
C ALA A 60 3.16 -4.52 -20.47
N ASP A 61 1.94 -4.78 -20.00
CA ASP A 61 1.39 -4.12 -18.82
C ASP A 61 2.19 -4.47 -17.57
N PHE A 62 2.59 -5.73 -17.42
CA PHE A 62 3.45 -6.16 -16.31
C PHE A 62 4.81 -5.44 -16.35
N GLU A 63 5.48 -5.43 -17.49
CA GLU A 63 6.79 -4.77 -17.65
C GLU A 63 6.72 -3.25 -17.45
N ALA A 64 5.61 -2.59 -17.80
CA ALA A 64 5.42 -1.15 -17.55
C ALA A 64 5.63 -0.79 -16.06
N ARG A 65 5.26 -1.69 -15.15
CA ARG A 65 5.39 -1.53 -13.69
C ARG A 65 6.83 -1.51 -13.18
N ARG A 66 7.79 -1.91 -14.02
CA ARG A 66 9.22 -1.83 -13.71
C ARG A 66 9.68 -0.38 -13.54
N SER A 67 9.05 0.55 -14.23
CA SER A 67 9.41 1.97 -14.17
C SER A 67 8.73 2.68 -12.99
N PRO A 68 9.48 3.43 -12.16
CA PRO A 68 8.89 4.32 -11.17
C PRO A 68 7.94 5.37 -11.76
N SER A 69 8.12 5.76 -13.04
CA SER A 69 7.23 6.74 -13.69
C SER A 69 5.82 6.20 -13.91
N PHE A 70 5.66 4.90 -14.14
CA PHE A 70 4.36 4.25 -14.25
C PHE A 70 3.54 4.51 -12.99
N TRP A 71 4.12 4.24 -11.82
CA TRP A 71 3.48 4.42 -10.53
C TRP A 71 3.16 5.89 -10.24
N ARG A 72 4.09 6.82 -10.55
CA ARG A 72 3.81 8.25 -10.41
C ARG A 72 2.65 8.71 -11.29
N GLY A 73 2.51 8.16 -12.49
CA GLY A 73 1.38 8.45 -13.38
C GLY A 73 0.03 8.03 -12.77
N LEU A 74 0.00 6.91 -12.03
CA LEU A 74 -1.22 6.43 -11.37
C LEU A 74 -1.67 7.32 -10.21
N HIS A 75 -0.78 8.10 -9.58
CA HIS A 75 -1.17 8.97 -8.48
C HIS A 75 -2.24 10.00 -8.89
N GLY A 76 -2.28 10.40 -10.16
CA GLY A 76 -3.31 11.31 -10.68
C GLY A 76 -4.72 10.69 -10.75
N LEU A 77 -4.85 9.37 -10.56
CA LEU A 77 -6.14 8.67 -10.58
C LEU A 77 -6.70 8.41 -9.18
N VAL A 78 -5.93 8.68 -8.12
CA VAL A 78 -6.30 8.34 -6.74
C VAL A 78 -7.63 8.96 -6.34
N GLU A 79 -7.84 10.25 -6.62
CA GLU A 79 -9.10 10.94 -6.28
C GLU A 79 -10.30 10.31 -7.03
N ALA A 80 -10.15 10.00 -8.32
CA ALA A 80 -11.20 9.37 -9.11
C ALA A 80 -11.51 7.93 -8.65
N TRP A 81 -10.52 7.20 -8.14
CA TRP A 81 -10.73 5.89 -7.54
C TRP A 81 -11.45 5.99 -6.19
N ASP A 82 -11.10 6.97 -5.36
CA ASP A 82 -11.77 7.20 -4.07
C ASP A 82 -13.27 7.51 -4.26
N GLU A 83 -13.61 8.31 -5.28
CA GLU A 83 -15.00 8.58 -5.65
C GLU A 83 -15.74 7.30 -6.07
N GLN A 84 -15.11 6.48 -6.92
CA GLN A 84 -15.69 5.21 -7.38
C GLN A 84 -15.86 4.20 -6.25
N ILE A 85 -14.89 4.10 -5.34
CA ILE A 85 -14.96 3.24 -4.15
C ILE A 85 -16.10 3.70 -3.24
N THR A 86 -16.26 5.00 -3.04
CA THR A 86 -17.35 5.57 -2.23
C THR A 86 -18.71 5.22 -2.82
N ALA A 87 -18.88 5.41 -4.13
CA ALA A 87 -20.11 5.07 -4.83
C ALA A 87 -20.43 3.57 -4.74
N PHE A 88 -19.44 2.72 -5.01
CA PHE A 88 -19.60 1.26 -4.92
C PHE A 88 -19.98 0.80 -3.50
N ASN A 89 -19.35 1.37 -2.47
CA ASN A 89 -19.66 1.04 -1.08
C ASN A 89 -21.08 1.45 -0.68
N ALA A 90 -21.57 2.58 -1.20
CA ALA A 90 -22.95 3.02 -1.00
C ALA A 90 -23.96 2.07 -1.69
N GLU A 91 -23.64 1.59 -2.89
CA GLU A 91 -24.51 0.66 -3.64
C GLU A 91 -24.57 -0.73 -3.01
N THR A 92 -23.46 -1.22 -2.46
CA THR A 92 -23.35 -2.58 -1.91
C THR A 92 -23.71 -2.67 -0.42
N GLY A 93 -23.84 -1.52 0.27
CA GLY A 93 -24.04 -1.50 1.71
C GLY A 93 -22.82 -1.97 2.52
N ALA A 94 -21.62 -2.02 1.92
CA ALA A 94 -20.41 -2.49 2.58
C ALA A 94 -19.99 -1.64 3.81
N LEU A 95 -20.57 -0.45 3.96
CA LEU A 95 -20.35 0.47 5.08
C LEU A 95 -21.51 0.53 6.08
N SER A 96 -22.55 -0.30 5.96
CA SER A 96 -23.66 -0.40 6.92
C SER A 96 -23.40 -1.38 8.06
#